data_AF-A0A851HKC4-F1
#
_entry.id   AF-A0A851HKC4-F1
#
_cell.length_a   1.000
_cell.length_b   1.000
_cell.length_c   1.000
_cell.angle_alpha   90.00
_cell.angle_beta   90.00
_cell.angle_gamma   90.00
#
_symmetry.space_group_name_H-M   'P 1'
#
loop_
_entity.id
_entity.type
_entity.pdbx_description
1 polymer ?
#
loop_
_entity_poly.entity_id
_entity_poly.type
_entity_poly.pdbx_seq_one_letter_code
_entity_poly.pdbx_strand_id
1 'polypeptide(L)'
;MKKIAALCAGLLLLTGCGPSYDEAGYDLVIEWADEVVPVTEMAALTAPDGVHEEDADQIEATNSEYWDRDDWPDRSEIETWMFTITQAGQTLTVDGEEFARAVHQLEDASSWLAIDIRDGDEQEIQWSAEDAYDAVQDFRELITP
;
A
#
# COMPACT_ATOMS: atom_id res chain seq x y z
N MET A 1 -8.63 41.83 -52.31
CA MET A 1 -8.72 40.44 -51.78
C MET A 1 -7.55 40.22 -50.83
N LYS A 2 -7.77 40.33 -49.52
CA LYS A 2 -6.72 40.14 -48.49
C LYS A 2 -7.06 38.89 -47.66
N LYS A 3 -6.04 38.06 -47.46
CA LYS A 3 -6.01 36.77 -46.77
C LYS A 3 -6.16 36.97 -45.27
N ILE A 4 -6.92 36.12 -44.58
CA ILE A 4 -6.64 35.72 -43.19
C ILE A 4 -6.94 34.23 -43.08
N ALA A 5 -5.88 33.44 -42.99
CA ALA A 5 -5.92 32.06 -42.54
C ALA A 5 -6.14 32.10 -41.02
N ALA A 6 -7.26 31.57 -40.55
CA ALA A 6 -7.50 31.38 -39.12
C ALA A 6 -7.02 29.99 -38.73
N LEU A 7 -5.83 30.00 -38.15
CA LEU A 7 -5.17 28.92 -37.43
C LEU A 7 -6.01 28.61 -36.17
N CYS A 8 -6.74 27.49 -36.16
CA CYS A 8 -7.35 26.96 -34.93
C CYS A 8 -6.53 25.74 -34.45
N ALA A 9 -5.25 25.99 -34.15
CA ALA A 9 -4.50 25.18 -33.20
C ALA A 9 -4.81 25.76 -31.81
N GLY A 10 -5.71 25.13 -31.07
CA GLY A 10 -6.21 25.72 -29.83
C GLY A 10 -7.19 24.83 -29.09
N LEU A 11 -6.82 23.58 -28.85
CA LEU A 11 -7.45 22.75 -27.82
C LEU A 11 -6.42 21.73 -27.28
N LEU A 12 -5.28 22.25 -26.83
CA LEU A 12 -4.53 21.63 -25.74
C LEU A 12 -5.20 22.12 -24.45
N LEU A 13 -6.33 21.48 -24.11
CA LEU A 13 -6.82 21.53 -22.74
C LEU A 13 -5.87 20.66 -21.94
N LEU A 14 -4.82 21.29 -21.40
CA LEU A 14 -4.13 20.83 -20.20
C LEU A 14 -5.19 20.81 -19.09
N THR A 15 -5.99 19.74 -19.03
CA THR A 15 -6.77 19.41 -17.84
C THR A 15 -5.75 19.24 -16.73
N GLY A 16 -5.88 20.08 -15.69
CA GLY A 16 -4.84 20.28 -14.69
C GLY A 16 -4.28 18.97 -14.16
N CYS A 17 -2.96 18.85 -14.22
CA CYS A 17 -2.17 17.80 -13.59
C CYS A 17 -2.22 18.00 -12.07
N GLY A 18 -3.37 17.74 -11.46
CA GLY A 18 -3.50 17.51 -10.02
C GLY A 18 -3.49 16.00 -9.76
N PRO A 19 -3.32 15.56 -8.51
CA PRO A 19 -3.50 14.17 -8.17
C PRO A 19 -4.87 13.68 -8.62
N SER A 20 -4.94 12.49 -9.22
CA SER A 20 -6.21 11.83 -9.54
C SER A 20 -6.30 10.59 -8.68
N TYR A 21 -6.67 10.76 -7.42
CA TYR A 21 -6.92 9.67 -6.49
C TYR A 21 -8.13 9.99 -5.61
N ASP A 22 -8.76 8.95 -5.07
CA ASP A 22 -9.75 9.12 -4.02
C ASP A 22 -9.03 9.42 -2.70
N GLU A 23 -9.15 10.66 -2.22
CA GLU A 23 -8.45 11.12 -1.02
C GLU A 23 -8.91 10.35 0.23
N ALA A 24 -10.20 10.03 0.32
CA ALA A 24 -10.74 9.27 1.46
C ALA A 24 -10.27 7.82 1.45
N GLY A 25 -10.34 7.13 0.31
CA GLY A 25 -9.81 5.77 0.15
C GLY A 25 -8.30 5.70 0.38
N TYR A 26 -7.54 6.69 -0.09
CA TYR A 26 -6.09 6.75 0.18
C TYR A 26 -5.80 6.92 1.67
N ASP A 27 -6.48 7.84 2.35
CA ASP A 27 -6.30 8.05 3.78
C ASP A 27 -6.61 6.77 4.58
N LEU A 28 -7.65 6.02 4.18
CA LEU A 28 -7.96 4.71 4.77
C LEU A 28 -6.84 3.68 4.58
N VAL A 29 -6.27 3.60 3.37
CA VAL A 29 -5.15 2.68 3.09
C VAL A 29 -3.92 3.07 3.91
N ILE A 30 -3.62 4.35 4.05
CA ILE A 30 -2.49 4.82 4.87
C ILE A 30 -2.74 4.59 6.36
N GLU A 31 -3.96 4.80 6.87
CA GLU A 31 -4.32 4.51 8.27
C GLU A 31 -4.13 3.03 8.59
N TRP A 32 -4.62 2.14 7.71
CA TRP A 32 -4.36 0.70 7.81
C TRP A 32 -2.86 0.39 7.79
N ALA A 33 -2.12 0.97 6.84
CA ALA A 33 -0.69 0.73 6.71
C ALA A 33 0.11 1.18 7.94
N ASP A 34 -0.23 2.35 8.51
CA ASP A 34 0.38 2.90 9.73
C ASP A 34 0.20 1.97 10.94
N GLU A 35 -0.88 1.18 10.96
CA GLU A 35 -1.15 0.19 12.01
C GLU A 35 -0.55 -1.18 11.72
N VAL A 36 -0.69 -1.72 10.50
CA VAL A 36 -0.28 -3.09 10.16
C VAL A 36 1.23 -3.22 9.97
N VAL A 37 1.89 -2.21 9.41
CA VAL A 37 3.34 -2.24 9.13
C VAL A 37 4.16 -2.46 10.40
N PRO A 38 4.02 -1.69 11.49
CA PRO A 38 4.87 -1.87 12.67
C PRO A 38 4.65 -3.23 13.35
N VAL A 39 3.43 -3.76 13.35
CA VAL A 39 3.13 -5.06 13.97
C VAL A 39 3.65 -6.21 13.11
N THR A 40 3.49 -6.12 11.80
CA THR A 40 4.02 -7.10 10.84
C THR A 40 5.55 -7.13 10.87
N GLU A 41 6.20 -5.96 10.88
CA GLU A 41 7.66 -5.89 10.97
C GLU A 41 8.18 -6.47 12.28
N MET A 42 7.53 -6.16 13.40
CA MET A 42 7.91 -6.72 14.70
C MET A 42 7.76 -8.24 14.68
N ALA A 43 6.61 -8.75 14.25
CA ALA A 43 6.32 -10.18 14.15
C ALA A 43 7.33 -10.90 13.25
N ALA A 44 7.64 -10.34 12.08
CA ALA A 44 8.61 -10.92 11.16
C ALA A 44 10.02 -11.00 11.77
N LEU A 45 10.40 -10.01 12.59
CA LEU A 45 11.72 -9.99 13.26
C LEU A 45 11.80 -10.90 14.48
N THR A 46 10.69 -11.24 15.13
CA THR A 46 10.66 -11.99 16.39
C THR A 46 10.16 -13.42 16.26
N ALA A 47 9.24 -13.70 15.33
CA ALA A 47 8.59 -15.00 15.17
C ALA A 47 9.57 -16.17 14.94
N PRO A 48 10.68 -16.02 14.19
CA PRO A 48 11.68 -17.08 14.08
C PRO A 48 12.37 -17.47 15.40
N ASP A 49 12.38 -16.57 16.39
CA ASP A 49 12.97 -16.81 17.72
C ASP A 49 11.95 -17.38 18.73
N GLY A 50 10.66 -17.42 18.36
CA GLY A 50 9.58 -17.99 19.16
C GLY A 50 8.19 -17.60 18.67
N VAL A 51 7.21 -18.48 18.89
CA VAL A 51 5.82 -18.22 18.53
C VAL A 51 5.23 -17.16 19.48
N HIS A 52 4.83 -16.03 18.91
CA HIS A 52 4.19 -14.91 19.61
C HIS A 52 2.76 -14.74 19.11
N GLU A 53 1.82 -15.51 19.65
CA GLU A 53 0.40 -15.49 19.22
C GLU A 53 -0.24 -14.09 19.31
N GLU A 54 0.20 -13.25 20.24
CA GLU A 54 -0.28 -11.86 20.37
C GLU A 54 0.01 -11.02 19.11
N ASP A 55 1.14 -11.27 18.44
CA ASP A 55 1.49 -10.57 17.20
C ASP A 55 0.56 -11.00 16.05
N ALA A 56 0.26 -12.31 15.96
CA ALA A 56 -0.71 -12.83 14.99
C ALA A 56 -2.13 -12.31 15.24
N ASP A 57 -2.55 -12.27 16.50
CA ASP A 57 -3.86 -11.71 16.90
C ASP A 57 -3.97 -10.23 16.50
N GLN A 58 -2.89 -9.46 16.67
CA GLN A 58 -2.88 -8.06 16.33
C GLN A 58 -2.93 -7.83 14.80
N ILE A 59 -2.15 -8.59 14.02
CA ILE A 59 -2.20 -8.54 12.55
C ILE A 59 -3.60 -8.88 12.05
N GLU A 60 -4.19 -9.99 12.49
CA GLU A 60 -5.53 -10.41 12.06
C GLU A 60 -6.60 -9.37 12.44
N ALA A 61 -6.52 -8.81 13.65
CA ALA A 61 -7.44 -7.77 14.10
C ALA A 61 -7.35 -6.51 13.23
N THR A 62 -6.14 -6.03 12.93
CA THR A 62 -5.93 -4.86 12.06
C THR A 62 -6.41 -5.15 10.64
N ASN A 63 -6.06 -6.28 10.04
CA ASN A 63 -6.54 -6.59 8.68
C ASN A 63 -8.06 -6.69 8.63
N SER A 64 -8.69 -7.41 9.56
CA SER A 64 -10.14 -7.54 9.61
C SER A 64 -10.85 -6.20 9.87
N GLU A 65 -10.27 -5.32 10.68
CA GLU A 65 -10.86 -4.01 10.97
C GLU A 65 -11.00 -3.13 9.72
N TYR A 66 -10.04 -3.20 8.79
CA TYR A 66 -9.98 -2.33 7.62
C TYR A 66 -10.52 -2.99 6.35
N TRP A 67 -10.13 -4.24 6.06
CA TRP A 67 -10.45 -4.91 4.80
C TRP A 67 -11.90 -5.41 4.72
N ASP A 68 -12.58 -5.59 5.85
CA ASP A 68 -14.01 -5.93 5.90
C ASP A 68 -14.92 -4.68 5.82
N ARG A 69 -14.36 -3.47 5.74
CA ARG A 69 -15.16 -2.23 5.68
C ARG A 69 -15.80 -2.05 4.30
N ASP A 70 -17.05 -1.62 4.30
CA ASP A 70 -17.80 -1.32 3.06
C ASP A 70 -17.21 -0.15 2.25
N ASP A 71 -16.37 0.69 2.87
CA ASP A 71 -15.71 1.84 2.27
C ASP A 71 -14.23 1.61 1.95
N TRP A 72 -13.73 0.37 2.10
CA TRP A 72 -12.39 0.01 1.65
C TRP A 72 -12.33 0.09 0.10
N PRO A 73 -11.31 0.76 -0.47
CA PRO A 73 -11.19 0.91 -1.91
C PRO A 73 -10.89 -0.42 -2.59
N ASP A 74 -11.62 -0.72 -3.66
CA ASP A 74 -11.33 -1.89 -4.48
C ASP A 74 -9.96 -1.77 -5.14
N ARG A 75 -9.27 -2.89 -5.33
CA ARG A 75 -7.96 -2.93 -6.02
C ARG A 75 -7.96 -2.13 -7.33
N SER A 76 -8.97 -2.34 -8.18
CA SER A 76 -9.07 -1.68 -9.48
C SER A 76 -9.29 -0.17 -9.38
N GLU A 77 -9.81 0.32 -8.25
CA GLU A 77 -9.88 1.75 -7.98
C GLU A 77 -8.49 2.29 -7.64
N ILE A 78 -7.77 1.62 -6.73
CA ILE A 78 -6.40 1.98 -6.34
C ILE A 78 -5.46 2.02 -7.56
N GLU A 79 -5.58 1.04 -8.47
CA GLU A 79 -4.79 0.97 -9.72
C GLU A 79 -4.95 2.22 -10.61
N THR A 80 -6.05 2.97 -10.48
CA THR A 80 -6.27 4.21 -11.25
C THR A 80 -5.66 5.45 -10.62
N TRP A 81 -5.15 5.34 -9.40
CA TRP A 81 -4.65 6.47 -8.65
C TRP A 81 -3.31 6.96 -9.20
N MET A 82 -3.12 8.28 -9.11
CA MET A 82 -1.81 8.88 -9.35
C MET A 82 -1.66 10.07 -8.41
N PHE A 83 -0.65 10.00 -7.56
CA PHE A 83 -0.44 10.98 -6.51
C PHE A 83 1.04 11.29 -6.32
N THR A 84 1.32 12.30 -5.51
CA THR A 84 2.68 12.79 -5.29
C THR A 84 2.91 13.00 -3.82
N ILE A 85 3.90 12.31 -3.27
CA ILE A 85 4.35 12.45 -1.90
C ILE A 85 5.48 13.46 -1.87
N THR A 86 5.46 14.38 -0.91
CA THR A 86 6.56 15.32 -0.68
C THR A 86 6.99 15.30 0.77
N GLN A 87 8.23 14.89 1.03
CA GLN A 87 8.83 14.80 2.36
C GLN A 87 10.27 15.31 2.32
N ALA A 88 10.67 16.09 3.33
CA ALA A 88 12.03 16.66 3.44
C ALA A 88 12.55 17.42 2.19
N GLY A 89 11.64 17.91 1.33
CA GLY A 89 12.01 18.59 0.07
C GLY A 89 12.28 17.66 -1.11
N GLN A 90 12.12 16.35 -0.94
CA GLN A 90 12.07 15.35 -2.00
C GLN A 90 10.62 15.10 -2.40
N THR A 91 10.41 14.81 -3.68
CA THR A 91 9.09 14.59 -4.26
C THR A 91 9.11 13.29 -5.06
N LEU A 92 8.20 12.38 -4.74
CA LEU A 92 8.00 11.10 -5.42
C LEU A 92 6.60 11.07 -6.02
N THR A 93 6.49 10.74 -7.30
CA THR A 93 5.20 10.42 -7.93
C THR A 93 4.98 8.93 -7.79
N VAL A 94 3.84 8.55 -7.21
CA VAL A 94 3.45 7.16 -6.99
C VAL A 94 2.42 6.77 -8.04
N ASP A 95 2.68 5.64 -8.70
CA ASP A 95 1.78 5.00 -9.67
C ASP A 95 0.83 4.06 -8.92
N GLY A 96 -0.48 4.20 -9.19
CA GLY A 96 -1.53 3.44 -8.53
C GLY A 96 -1.43 1.93 -8.73
N GLU A 97 -0.92 1.46 -9.87
CA GLU A 97 -0.72 0.02 -10.12
C GLU A 97 0.37 -0.56 -9.21
N GLU A 98 1.44 0.20 -8.99
CA GLU A 98 2.51 -0.19 -8.06
C GLU A 98 2.03 -0.12 -6.62
N PHE A 99 1.25 0.91 -6.28
CA PHE A 99 0.68 1.09 -4.95
C PHE A 99 -0.33 0.01 -4.59
N ALA A 100 -1.28 -0.29 -5.47
CA ALA A 100 -2.23 -1.38 -5.28
C ALA A 100 -1.52 -2.72 -5.08
N ARG A 101 -0.48 -3.00 -5.87
CA ARG A 101 0.32 -4.22 -5.73
C ARG A 101 1.00 -4.29 -4.37
N ALA A 102 1.65 -3.22 -3.92
CA ALA A 102 2.34 -3.21 -2.62
C ALA A 102 1.35 -3.35 -1.44
N VAL A 103 0.19 -2.68 -1.50
CA VAL A 103 -0.88 -2.79 -0.48
C VAL A 103 -1.36 -4.24 -0.35
N HIS A 104 -1.70 -4.88 -1.47
CA HIS A 104 -2.18 -6.26 -1.46
C HIS A 104 -1.09 -7.26 -1.07
N GLN A 105 0.15 -7.06 -1.51
CA GLN A 105 1.26 -7.94 -1.11
C GLN A 105 1.51 -7.85 0.40
N LEU A 106 1.45 -6.65 0.98
CA LEU A 106 1.59 -6.47 2.41
C LEU A 106 0.45 -7.14 3.18
N GLU A 107 -0.80 -6.99 2.73
CA GLU A 107 -1.93 -7.70 3.35
C GLU A 107 -1.75 -9.21 3.28
N ASP A 108 -1.54 -9.76 2.09
CA ASP A 108 -1.35 -11.20 1.87
C ASP A 108 -0.22 -11.75 2.76
N ALA A 109 0.96 -11.12 2.73
CA ALA A 109 2.13 -11.58 3.47
C ALA A 109 1.94 -11.46 5.00
N SER A 110 1.34 -10.37 5.48
CA SER A 110 1.02 -10.22 6.91
C SER A 110 0.01 -11.29 7.38
N SER A 111 -1.02 -11.57 6.58
CA SER A 111 -2.03 -12.58 6.85
C SER A 111 -1.42 -14.00 6.88
N TRP A 112 -0.53 -14.33 5.95
CA TRP A 112 0.19 -15.61 5.96
C TRP A 112 1.10 -15.76 7.18
N LEU A 113 1.84 -14.72 7.54
CA LEU A 113 2.66 -14.73 8.75
C LEU A 113 1.81 -15.01 10.00
N ALA A 114 0.65 -14.35 10.14
CA ALA A 114 -0.25 -14.59 11.27
C ALA A 114 -0.78 -16.04 11.31
N ILE A 115 -1.09 -16.63 10.15
CA ILE A 115 -1.52 -18.03 10.04
C ILE A 115 -0.40 -18.97 10.48
N ASP A 116 0.81 -18.79 9.96
CA ASP A 116 1.93 -19.69 10.23
C ASP A 116 2.40 -19.60 11.69
N ILE A 117 2.39 -18.40 12.29
CA ILE A 117 2.63 -18.21 13.73
C ILE A 117 1.66 -19.08 14.54
N ARG A 118 0.37 -19.11 14.17
CA ARG A 118 -0.65 -19.90 14.89
C ARG A 118 -0.52 -21.40 14.66
N ASP A 119 -0.14 -21.81 13.45
CA ASP A 119 0.08 -23.21 13.13
C ASP A 119 1.36 -23.74 13.81
N GLY A 120 2.31 -22.86 14.13
CA GLY A 120 3.49 -23.17 14.93
C GLY A 120 4.54 -23.99 14.17
N ASP A 121 4.52 -23.97 12.83
CA ASP A 121 5.54 -24.60 12.00
C ASP A 121 6.73 -23.66 11.81
N GLU A 122 7.84 -23.96 12.49
CA GLU A 122 9.06 -23.14 12.48
C GLU A 122 9.60 -22.86 11.05
N GLN A 123 9.43 -23.79 10.11
CA GLN A 123 9.91 -23.59 8.73
C GLN A 123 9.02 -22.62 7.96
N GLU A 124 7.70 -22.80 8.06
CA GLU A 124 6.74 -21.91 7.39
C GLU A 124 6.81 -20.51 8.00
N ILE A 125 6.91 -20.40 9.34
CA ILE A 125 7.12 -19.12 10.05
C ILE A 125 8.36 -18.40 9.52
N GLN A 126 9.47 -19.10 9.30
CA GLN A 126 10.67 -18.46 8.79
C GLN A 126 10.44 -17.89 7.38
N TRP A 127 9.75 -18.62 6.51
CA TRP A 127 9.48 -18.18 5.14
C TRP A 127 8.49 -17.02 5.08
N SER A 128 7.39 -17.09 5.82
CA SER A 128 6.41 -16.00 5.88
C SER A 128 6.94 -14.76 6.60
N ALA A 129 7.83 -14.91 7.57
CA ALA A 129 8.52 -13.79 8.19
C ALA A 129 9.44 -13.06 7.20
N GLU A 130 10.22 -13.79 6.39
CA GLU A 130 11.04 -13.20 5.34
C GLU A 130 10.17 -12.46 4.29
N ASP A 131 9.09 -13.09 3.82
CA ASP A 131 8.18 -12.51 2.83
C ASP A 131 7.45 -11.26 3.37
N ALA A 132 6.95 -11.31 4.60
CA ALA A 132 6.28 -10.19 5.26
C ALA A 132 7.23 -9.02 5.52
N TYR A 133 8.48 -9.29 5.90
CA TYR A 133 9.49 -8.25 6.07
C TYR A 133 9.81 -7.55 4.74
N ASP A 134 10.01 -8.34 3.67
CA ASP A 134 10.26 -7.80 2.34
C ASP A 134 9.07 -6.97 1.83
N ALA A 135 7.83 -7.44 2.03
CA ALA A 135 6.63 -6.69 1.67
C ALA A 135 6.50 -5.35 2.43
N VAL A 136 6.88 -5.32 3.72
CA VAL A 136 6.97 -4.07 4.49
C VAL A 136 8.00 -3.11 3.89
N GLN A 137 9.18 -3.60 3.51
CA GLN A 137 10.22 -2.74 2.92
C GLN A 137 9.77 -2.20 1.56
N ASP A 138 9.24 -3.06 0.69
CA ASP A 138 8.74 -2.67 -0.64
C ASP A 138 7.64 -1.60 -0.53
N PHE A 139 6.69 -1.77 0.41
CA PHE A 139 5.66 -0.76 0.67
C PHE A 139 6.28 0.58 1.12
N ARG A 140 7.22 0.56 2.08
CA ARG A 140 7.88 1.77 2.59
C ARG A 140 8.69 2.49 1.52
N GLU A 141 9.43 1.75 0.70
CA GLU A 141 10.21 2.31 -0.41
C GLU A 141 9.30 3.03 -1.41
N LEU A 142 8.08 2.52 -1.62
CA LEU A 142 7.12 3.14 -2.52
C LEU A 142 6.54 4.45 -1.99
N ILE A 143 6.39 4.59 -0.66
CA ILE A 143 5.76 5.78 -0.04
C ILE A 143 6.75 6.76 0.61
N THR A 144 8.06 6.48 0.58
CA THR A 144 9.10 7.33 1.19
C THR A 144 10.06 7.89 0.12
N PRO A 145 10.05 9.22 -0.15
CA PRO A 145 10.86 9.86 -1.20
C PRO A 145 12.34 10.10 -0.86
#